data_AF-A0A2X5BH28-F1
#
_entry.id   AF-A0A2X5BH28-F1
#
_cell.length_a   1.000
_cell.length_b   1.000
_cell.length_c   1.000
_cell.angle_alpha   90.00
_cell.angle_beta   90.00
_cell.angle_gamma   90.00
#
_symmetry.space_group_name_H-M   'P 1'
#
loop_
_entity.id
_entity.type
_entity.pdbx_description
1 polymer ?
#
loop_
_entity_poly.entity_id
_entity_poly.type
_entity_poly.pdbx_seq_one_letter_code
_entity_poly.pdbx_strand_id
1 'polypeptide(L)'
;MLLTATLLGLIAALGILDGRLLGVSMIDRPLVMCALTGLVCGNLHEGILIGATLELIFLGNVAIGAAVPPDVVTGSVLATAFSIMSGRGPKRR
;
A
#
# COMPACT_ATOMS: atom_id res chain seq x y z
N MET A 1 -4.80 4.47 18.39
CA MET A 1 -5.57 3.55 17.54
C MET A 1 -6.57 4.29 16.65
N LEU A 2 -7.37 5.23 17.16
CA LEU A 2 -8.29 6.01 16.31
C LEU A 2 -7.55 6.92 15.31
N LEU A 3 -6.54 7.65 15.78
CA LEU A 3 -5.76 8.60 14.96
C LEU A 3 -4.96 7.90 13.84
N THR A 4 -4.39 6.74 14.12
CA THR A 4 -3.69 5.90 13.14
C THR A 4 -4.64 5.34 12.08
N ALA A 5 -5.85 4.94 12.48
CA ALA A 5 -6.87 4.44 11.56
C ALA A 5 -7.39 5.56 10.64
N THR A 6 -7.59 6.78 11.16
CA THR A 6 -7.98 7.93 10.33
C THR A 6 -6.87 8.34 9.35
N LEU A 7 -5.59 8.28 9.76
CA LEU A 7 -4.47 8.55 8.84
C LEU A 7 -4.36 7.49 7.74
N LEU A 8 -4.51 6.20 8.08
CA LEU A 8 -4.50 5.11 7.10
C LEU A 8 -5.64 5.27 6.08
N GLY A 9 -6.83 5.65 6.54
CA GLY A 9 -7.97 5.97 5.67
C GLY A 9 -7.69 7.14 4.74
N LEU A 10 -7.04 8.20 5.22
CA LEU A 10 -6.64 9.34 4.39
C LEU A 10 -5.57 8.96 3.35
N ILE A 11 -4.60 8.11 3.71
CA ILE A 11 -3.58 7.61 2.77
C ILE A 11 -4.22 6.77 1.65
N ALA A 12 -5.13 5.87 2.00
CA ALA A 12 -5.87 5.08 1.01
C ALA A 12 -6.74 5.95 0.10
N ALA A 13 -7.43 6.95 0.68
CA ALA A 13 -8.21 7.91 -0.09
C ALA A 13 -7.32 8.72 -1.04
N LEU A 14 -6.16 9.18 -0.60
CA LEU A 14 -5.19 9.89 -1.45
C LEU A 14 -4.70 9.02 -2.60
N GLY A 15 -4.37 7.74 -2.36
CA GLY A 15 -3.96 6.82 -3.44
C GLY A 15 -4.99 6.62 -4.52
N ILE A 16 -6.23 6.34 -4.12
CA ILE A 16 -7.36 6.17 -5.04
C ILE A 16 -7.64 7.48 -5.82
N LEU A 17 -7.45 8.62 -5.17
CA LEU A 17 -7.64 9.93 -5.79
C LEU A 17 -6.48 10.30 -6.73
N ASP A 18 -5.25 9.89 -6.41
CA ASP A 18 -4.05 10.09 -7.23
C ASP A 18 -4.21 9.43 -8.61
N GLY A 19 -4.72 8.20 -8.65
CA GLY A 19 -5.01 7.48 -9.90
C GLY A 19 -6.06 8.15 -10.80
N ARG A 20 -6.89 9.06 -10.25
CA ARG A 20 -7.99 9.72 -10.96
C ARG A 20 -7.80 11.22 -11.21
N LEU A 21 -7.15 11.96 -10.32
CA LEU A 21 -7.07 13.43 -10.36
C LEU A 21 -5.66 13.99 -10.62
N LEU A 22 -4.60 13.32 -10.18
CA LEU A 22 -3.26 13.92 -10.11
C LEU A 22 -2.33 13.60 -11.29
N GLY A 23 -2.81 12.87 -12.30
CA GLY A 23 -2.04 12.68 -13.53
C GLY A 23 -0.72 11.93 -13.29
N VAL A 24 -0.83 10.63 -12.99
CA VAL A 24 0.28 9.66 -13.05
C VAL A 24 1.49 9.97 -12.14
N SER A 25 1.26 10.46 -10.91
CA SER A 25 2.32 10.61 -9.90
C SER A 25 2.96 9.29 -9.43
N MET A 26 2.53 8.13 -9.97
CA MET A 26 2.91 6.79 -9.53
C MET A 26 2.72 6.53 -8.02
N ILE A 27 1.97 7.37 -7.30
CA ILE A 27 1.68 7.21 -5.88
C ILE A 27 0.79 5.99 -5.62
N ASP A 28 -0.02 5.62 -6.61
CA ASP A 28 -0.85 4.39 -6.63
C ASP A 28 -0.02 3.08 -6.55
N ARG A 29 1.31 3.18 -6.72
CA ARG A 29 2.22 2.04 -6.63
C ARG A 29 2.21 1.44 -5.22
N PRO A 30 2.17 0.11 -5.11
CA PRO A 30 2.18 -0.59 -3.83
C PRO A 30 3.41 -0.21 -2.98
N LEU A 31 4.58 0.03 -3.57
CA LEU A 31 5.77 0.45 -2.83
C LEU A 31 5.55 1.76 -2.05
N VAL A 32 4.97 2.77 -2.70
CA VAL A 32 4.75 4.10 -2.11
C VAL A 32 3.67 4.01 -1.03
N MET A 33 2.56 3.31 -1.32
CA MET A 33 1.48 3.09 -0.36
C MET A 33 1.95 2.34 0.89
N CYS A 34 2.73 1.27 0.73
CA CYS A 34 3.25 0.51 1.86
C CYS A 34 4.30 1.28 2.67
N ALA A 35 5.11 2.13 2.02
CA ALA A 35 6.05 3.01 2.71
C ALA A 35 5.31 4.06 3.57
N LEU A 36 4.27 4.70 3.04
CA LEU A 36 3.46 5.68 3.77
C LEU A 36 2.73 5.04 4.95
N THR A 37 2.15 3.86 4.74
CA THR A 37 1.49 3.12 5.84
C THR A 37 2.48 2.65 6.90
N GLY A 38 3.67 2.16 6.51
CA GLY A 38 4.74 1.81 7.44
C GLY A 38 5.23 3.01 8.26
N LEU A 39 5.28 4.20 7.66
CA LEU A 39 5.61 5.44 8.36
C LEU A 39 4.58 5.78 9.45
N VAL A 40 3.28 5.67 9.12
CA VAL A 40 2.18 5.91 10.09
C VAL A 40 2.16 4.86 11.20
N CYS A 41 2.49 3.61 10.88
CA CYS A 41 2.57 2.52 11.85
C CYS A 41 3.88 2.52 12.67
N GLY A 42 4.84 3.42 12.39
CA GLY A 42 6.09 3.56 13.13
C GLY A 42 7.20 2.59 12.74
N ASN A 43 7.05 1.85 11.63
CA ASN A 43 8.09 0.96 11.11
C ASN A 43 8.18 1.06 9.58
N LEU A 44 8.99 2.01 9.12
CA LEU A 44 9.21 2.28 7.69
C LEU A 44 9.92 1.11 6.98
N HIS A 45 10.86 0.45 7.64
CA HIS A 45 11.62 -0.66 7.03
C HIS A 45 10.72 -1.85 6.68
N GLU A 46 9.82 -2.24 7.60
CA GLU A 46 8.83 -3.29 7.31
C GLU A 46 7.87 -2.85 6.19
N GLY A 47 7.41 -1.60 6.21
CA GLY A 47 6.55 -1.06 5.15
C GLY A 47 7.18 -1.09 3.76
N ILE A 48 8.45 -0.71 3.64
CA ILE A 48 9.18 -0.77 2.36
C ILE A 48 9.36 -2.23 1.89
N LEU A 49 9.67 -3.15 2.81
CA LEU A 49 9.88 -4.56 2.46
C LEU A 49 8.58 -5.23 1.97
N ILE A 50 7.46 -4.93 2.62
CA ILE A 50 6.12 -5.38 2.19
C ILE A 50 5.74 -4.71 0.85
N GLY A 51 6.03 -3.41 0.71
CA GLY A 51 5.82 -2.68 -0.54
C GLY A 51 6.58 -3.27 -1.72
N ALA A 52 7.86 -3.59 -1.53
CA ALA A 52 8.69 -4.19 -2.57
C ALA A 52 8.19 -5.58 -2.99
N THR A 53 7.71 -6.39 -2.05
CA THR A 53 7.14 -7.70 -2.38
C THR A 53 5.80 -7.58 -3.12
N LEU A 54 4.93 -6.66 -2.71
CA LEU A 54 3.68 -6.37 -3.43
C LEU A 54 3.93 -5.77 -4.81
N GLU A 55 4.91 -4.88 -4.96
CA GLU A 55 5.34 -4.32 -6.24
C GLU A 55 5.75 -5.43 -7.22
N LEU A 56 6.52 -6.42 -6.75
CA LEU A 56 6.91 -7.58 -7.57
C LEU A 56 5.72 -8.46 -7.96
N ILE A 57 4.76 -8.66 -7.04
CA ILE A 57 3.53 -9.43 -7.31
C ILE A 57 2.69 -8.73 -8.39
N PHE A 58 2.53 -7.41 -8.27
CA PHE A 58 1.70 -6.63 -9.19
C PHE A 58 2.44 -6.21 -10.47
N LEU A 59 3.76 -6.42 -10.57
CA LEU A 59 4.54 -6.12 -11.77
C LEU A 59 4.08 -6.93 -13.00
N GLY A 60 3.53 -8.13 -12.78
CA GLY A 60 2.93 -8.97 -13.81
C GLY A 60 1.44 -8.73 -14.06
N ASN A 61 0.80 -7.87 -13.27
CA ASN A 61 -0.64 -7.62 -13.37
C ASN A 61 -0.90 -6.43 -14.31
N VAL A 62 -0.99 -6.73 -15.60
CA VAL A 62 -1.39 -5.77 -16.64
C VAL A 62 -2.82 -6.07 -17.06
N ALA A 63 -3.72 -5.10 -16.97
CA ALA A 63 -5.07 -5.23 -17.49
C ALA A 63 -5.02 -5.32 -19.02
N ILE A 64 -5.41 -6.47 -19.59
CA ILE A 64 -5.55 -6.67 -21.04
C ILE A 64 -7.05 -6.78 -21.36
N GLY A 65 -7.56 -5.90 -22.22
CA GLY A 65 -8.98 -5.88 -22.61
C GLY A 65 -9.89 -5.24 -21.55
N ALA A 66 -11.05 -5.86 -21.29
CA ALA A 66 -12.03 -5.40 -20.28
C ALA A 66 -11.77 -5.94 -18.86
N ALA A 67 -10.58 -6.51 -18.61
CA ALA A 67 -10.22 -7.01 -17.29
C ALA A 67 -10.03 -5.84 -16.32
N VAL A 68 -10.81 -5.81 -15.24
CA VAL A 68 -10.62 -4.85 -14.16
C VAL A 68 -9.37 -5.27 -13.38
N PRO A 69 -8.30 -4.47 -13.35
CA PRO A 69 -7.13 -4.79 -12.54
C PRO A 69 -7.52 -4.80 -11.05
N PRO A 70 -6.93 -5.68 -10.23
CA PRO A 70 -7.11 -5.70 -8.78
C PRO A 70 -6.85 -4.33 -8.15
N ASP A 71 -7.61 -4.00 -7.10
CA ASP A 71 -7.41 -2.81 -6.27
C ASP A 71 -6.16 -2.96 -5.40
N VAL A 72 -5.04 -2.45 -5.93
CA VAL A 72 -3.74 -2.55 -5.28
C VAL A 72 -3.63 -1.60 -4.09
N VAL A 73 -4.29 -0.44 -4.10
CA VAL A 73 -4.13 0.60 -3.07
C VAL A 73 -4.66 0.11 -1.74
N THR A 74 -5.94 -0.27 -1.70
CA THR A 74 -6.58 -0.67 -0.44
C THR A 74 -5.99 -1.97 0.07
N GLY A 75 -5.66 -2.91 -0.83
CA GLY A 75 -4.98 -4.16 -0.49
C GLY A 75 -3.60 -3.94 0.15
N SER A 76 -2.80 -3.02 -0.41
CA SER A 76 -1.45 -2.69 0.09
C SER A 76 -1.48 -2.06 1.47
N VAL A 77 -2.38 -1.09 1.67
CA VAL A 77 -2.55 -0.37 2.94
C VAL A 77 -2.97 -1.33 4.06
N LEU A 78 -3.96 -2.18 3.79
CA LEU A 78 -4.47 -3.16 4.77
C LEU A 78 -3.43 -4.23 5.08
N ALA A 79 -2.79 -4.81 4.06
CA ALA A 79 -1.78 -5.85 4.24
C ALA A 79 -0.60 -5.36 5.10
N THR A 80 -0.11 -4.14 4.82
CA THR A 80 1.00 -3.54 5.57
C THR A 80 0.60 -3.21 7.00
N ALA A 81 -0.56 -2.56 7.20
CA ALA A 81 -1.05 -2.23 8.53
C ALA A 81 -1.24 -3.49 9.39
N PHE A 82 -1.87 -4.54 8.85
CA PHE A 82 -2.05 -5.80 9.56
C PHE A 82 -0.74 -6.52 9.86
N SER A 83 0.20 -6.54 8.93
CA SER A 83 1.50 -7.20 9.13
C SER A 83 2.30 -6.54 10.26
N ILE A 84 2.35 -5.20 10.29
CA ILE A 84 3.04 -4.44 11.33
C ILE A 84 2.32 -4.58 12.68
N MET A 85 0.99 -4.41 12.72
CA MET A 85 0.22 -4.51 13.96
C MET A 85 0.20 -5.92 14.56
N SER A 86 0.19 -6.96 13.71
CA SER A 86 0.21 -8.36 14.16
C SER A 86 1.61 -8.84 14.54
N GLY A 87 2.65 -8.01 14.37
CA GLY A 87 4.04 -8.39 14.60
C GLY A 87 4.54 -9.52 13.68
N ARG A 88 3.85 -9.75 12.54
CA ARG A 88 4.18 -10.76 11.52
C ARG A 88 4.82 -10.10 10.30
N GLY A 89 5.73 -9.18 10.55
CA GLY A 89 6.51 -8.51 9.52
C GLY A 89 7.51 -9.47 8.86
N PRO A 90 7.81 -9.33 7.56
CA PRO A 90 8.81 -10.13 6.86
C PRO A 90 10.21 -10.13 7.50
N LYS A 91 10.59 -9.12 8.30
CA LYS A 91 11.90 -9.09 9.00
C LYS A 91 11.91 -9.85 10.33
N ARG A 92 10.77 -10.35 10.83
CA ARG A 92 10.63 -10.94 12.17
C ARG A 92 10.68 -12.48 12.19
N ARG A 93 11.50 -13.07 11.32
CA ARG A 93 11.88 -14.49 11.35
C ARG A 93 13.36 -14.66 11.70
#